data_AF-K1TQ68-F1
#
_entry.id   AF-K1TQ68-F1
#
_cell.length_a   1.000
_cell.length_b   1.000
_cell.length_c   1.000
_cell.angle_alpha   90.00
_cell.angle_beta   90.00
_cell.angle_gamma   90.00
#
_symmetry.space_group_name_H-M   'P 1'
#
loop_
_entity.id
_entity.type
_entity.pdbx_description
1 polymer ?
#
loop_
_entity_poly.entity_id
_entity_poly.type
_entity_poly.pdbx_seq_one_letter_code
_entity_poly.pdbx_strand_id
1 'polypeptide(L)'
;MAKLMQKLGIEPSEKRASEKTVRAVDVKTQLKDIDEEILGGFLKMNSICYLFDGKAFKSAQRLDDENFIIYFTENKEYITKLLSCSAEKYTFGAKPQYRLCFANDTELANMVFDAEIAAYLLDPSTSEYNIEKLCFRYDSPYYRSAGETADAVSLSELCEALKKEIE
;
A
#
# COMPACT_ATOMS: atom_id res chain seq x y z
N MET A 1 8.01 31.11 5.08
CA MET A 1 6.92 30.61 4.20
C MET A 1 5.55 31.23 4.50
N ALA A 2 5.16 31.47 5.76
CA ALA A 2 3.82 31.99 6.11
C ALA A 2 3.43 33.37 5.51
N LYS A 3 4.38 34.29 5.28
CA LYS A 3 4.09 35.64 4.78
C LYS A 3 3.85 35.73 3.27
N LEU A 4 4.24 34.72 2.49
CA LEU A 4 4.08 34.74 1.03
C LEU A 4 2.69 34.24 0.60
N MET A 5 2.16 33.24 1.31
CA MET A 5 0.86 32.62 1.02
C MET A 5 -0.30 33.60 1.21
N GLN A 6 -0.28 34.42 2.26
CA GLN A 6 -1.31 35.44 2.54
C GLN A 6 -1.39 36.53 1.46
N LYS A 7 -0.29 36.76 0.74
CA LYS A 7 -0.20 37.79 -0.31
C LYS A 7 -0.79 37.33 -1.66
N LEU A 8 -0.96 36.03 -1.85
CA LEU A 8 -1.38 35.42 -3.12
C LEU A 8 -2.87 35.05 -3.15
N GLY A 9 -3.62 35.25 -2.05
CA GLY A 9 -5.04 34.92 -1.99
C GLY A 9 -5.34 33.42 -2.14
N ILE A 10 -4.34 32.57 -1.96
CA ILE A 10 -4.46 31.12 -2.02
C ILE A 10 -4.77 30.67 -0.59
N GLU A 11 -6.02 30.27 -0.34
CA GLU A 11 -6.33 29.55 0.89
C GLU A 11 -5.62 28.19 0.84
N PRO A 12 -4.88 27.81 1.90
CA PRO A 12 -4.48 26.42 2.06
C PRO A 12 -5.74 25.58 2.03
N SER A 13 -5.82 24.64 1.08
CA SER A 13 -6.74 23.51 1.16
C SER A 13 -6.30 22.60 2.32
N GLU A 14 -6.34 23.13 3.55
CA GLU A 14 -6.32 22.32 4.76
C GLU A 14 -7.69 21.66 4.83
N LYS A 15 -7.87 20.53 4.12
CA LYS A 15 -8.77 19.50 4.60
C LYS A 15 -8.24 19.11 5.99
N ARG A 16 -8.69 19.82 7.03
CA ARG A 16 -8.47 19.43 8.42
C ARG A 16 -8.95 17.99 8.52
N ALA A 17 -8.05 17.12 8.96
CA ALA A 17 -8.39 15.75 9.31
C ALA A 17 -9.60 15.83 10.26
N SER A 18 -10.78 15.53 9.74
CA SER A 18 -11.95 15.37 10.59
C SER A 18 -11.65 14.15 11.44
N GLU A 19 -11.75 14.29 12.76
CA GLU A 19 -11.84 13.18 13.70
C GLU A 19 -13.13 12.41 13.38
N LYS A 20 -13.11 11.63 12.31
CA LYS A 20 -14.13 10.65 11.98
C LYS A 20 -13.57 9.27 12.25
N THR A 21 -14.42 8.52 12.92
CA THR A 21 -14.15 7.29 13.63
C THR A 21 -13.54 6.25 12.70
N VAL A 22 -12.39 5.69 13.09
CA VAL A 22 -11.95 4.39 12.62
C VAL A 22 -13.15 3.46 12.67
N ARG A 23 -13.47 2.77 11.57
CA ARG A 23 -14.26 1.56 11.68
C ARG A 23 -13.46 0.60 12.54
N ALA A 24 -13.74 0.59 13.85
CA ALA A 24 -13.19 -0.37 14.81
C ALA A 24 -13.83 -1.74 14.55
N VAL A 25 -13.61 -2.26 13.35
CA VAL A 25 -13.90 -3.64 13.02
C VAL A 25 -12.66 -4.41 13.42
N ASP A 26 -12.79 -5.20 14.47
CA ASP A 26 -11.72 -6.12 14.86
C ASP A 26 -11.63 -7.20 13.79
N VAL A 27 -10.53 -7.17 13.04
CA VAL A 27 -10.19 -8.18 12.05
C VAL A 27 -9.25 -9.23 12.62
N LYS A 28 -9.32 -10.43 12.05
CA LYS A 28 -8.45 -11.57 12.31
C LYS A 28 -7.60 -11.85 11.08
N THR A 29 -6.34 -12.19 11.32
CA THR A 29 -5.37 -12.47 10.26
C THR A 29 -4.80 -13.88 10.38
N GLN A 30 -4.81 -14.61 9.29
CA GLN A 30 -4.10 -15.89 9.15
C GLN A 30 -2.87 -15.69 8.26
N LEU A 31 -1.67 -15.93 8.78
CA LEU A 31 -0.45 -15.93 7.96
C LEU A 31 -0.33 -17.23 7.17
N LYS A 32 0.07 -17.11 5.91
CA LYS A 32 0.42 -18.23 5.02
C LYS A 32 1.68 -17.91 4.25
N ASP A 33 2.67 -18.80 4.32
CA ASP A 33 3.84 -18.72 3.45
C ASP A 33 3.45 -18.98 1.99
N ILE A 34 4.04 -18.23 1.07
CA ILE A 34 3.85 -18.46 -0.37
C ILE A 34 4.68 -19.67 -0.78
N ASP A 35 3.99 -20.76 -1.12
CA ASP A 35 4.53 -21.93 -1.80
C ASP A 35 4.32 -21.86 -3.33
N GLU A 36 4.65 -22.93 -4.05
CA GLU A 36 4.53 -22.99 -5.50
C GLU A 36 3.06 -22.87 -5.99
N GLU A 37 2.10 -23.43 -5.25
CA GLU A 37 0.69 -23.37 -5.62
C GLU A 37 0.15 -21.95 -5.47
N ILE A 38 0.42 -21.33 -4.32
CA ILE A 38 0.03 -19.95 -4.02
C ILE A 38 0.70 -18.99 -5.01
N LEU A 39 2.01 -19.17 -5.28
CA LEU A 39 2.72 -18.39 -6.28
C LEU A 39 2.05 -18.51 -7.66
N GLY A 40 1.74 -19.75 -8.09
CA GLY A 40 1.04 -20.00 -9.34
C GLY A 40 -0.34 -19.33 -9.41
N GLY A 41 -1.01 -19.16 -8.27
CA GLY A 41 -2.23 -18.36 -8.14
C GLY A 41 -1.99 -16.87 -8.36
N PHE A 42 -1.02 -16.28 -7.65
CA PHE A 42 -0.66 -14.86 -7.79
C PHE A 42 -0.26 -14.49 -9.22
N LEU A 43 0.51 -15.34 -9.89
CA LEU A 43 0.97 -15.09 -11.27
C LEU A 43 -0.17 -15.07 -12.30
N LYS A 44 -1.36 -15.55 -11.94
CA LYS A 44 -2.57 -15.53 -12.79
C LYS A 44 -3.53 -14.40 -12.41
N MET A 45 -3.26 -13.65 -11.35
CA MET A 45 -4.12 -12.54 -10.92
C MET A 45 -3.96 -11.35 -11.87
N ASN A 46 -5.04 -10.57 -12.02
CA ASN A 46 -4.98 -9.33 -12.79
C ASN A 46 -4.23 -8.23 -12.04
N SER A 47 -4.32 -8.22 -10.72
CA SER A 47 -3.71 -7.20 -9.86
C SER A 47 -3.22 -7.80 -8.55
N ILE A 48 -2.18 -7.20 -7.97
CA ILE A 48 -1.56 -7.58 -6.71
C ILE A 48 -1.30 -6.32 -5.90
N CYS A 49 -1.87 -6.26 -4.69
CA CYS A 49 -1.64 -5.18 -3.72
C CYS A 49 -0.74 -5.70 -2.59
N TYR A 50 0.43 -5.11 -2.42
CA TYR A 50 1.46 -5.68 -1.54
C TYR A 50 2.38 -4.63 -0.92
N LEU A 51 3.07 -5.05 0.15
CA LEU A 51 4.18 -4.35 0.76
C LEU A 51 5.47 -5.15 0.56
N PHE A 52 6.57 -4.44 0.32
CA PHE A 52 7.91 -5.03 0.23
C PHE A 52 8.94 -4.10 0.87
N ASP A 53 9.57 -4.56 1.95
CA ASP A 53 10.55 -3.78 2.72
C ASP A 53 12.00 -3.97 2.24
N GLY A 54 12.20 -4.72 1.15
CA GLY A 54 13.53 -5.12 0.66
C GLY A 54 13.94 -6.53 1.07
N LYS A 55 13.23 -7.17 2.00
CA LYS A 55 13.47 -8.53 2.47
C LYS A 55 12.23 -9.41 2.32
N ALA A 56 11.07 -8.94 2.77
CA ALA A 56 9.84 -9.71 2.84
C ALA A 56 8.74 -9.10 1.99
N PHE A 57 8.07 -9.93 1.20
CA PHE A 57 6.85 -9.60 0.48
C PHE A 57 5.63 -9.97 1.32
N LYS A 58 4.67 -9.06 1.44
CA LYS A 58 3.39 -9.25 2.16
C LYS A 58 2.23 -8.78 1.29
N SER A 59 1.24 -9.65 1.08
CA SER A 59 -0.02 -9.31 0.40
C SER A 59 -1.18 -9.76 1.28
N ALA A 60 -2.17 -8.89 1.48
CA ALA A 60 -3.38 -9.25 2.20
C ALA A 60 -4.51 -9.60 1.21
N GLN A 61 -5.26 -10.66 1.51
CA GLN A 61 -6.51 -10.99 0.84
C GLN A 61 -7.63 -11.01 1.86
N ARG A 62 -8.67 -10.22 1.59
CA ARG A 62 -9.90 -10.24 2.38
C ARG A 62 -10.74 -11.46 2.02
N LEU A 63 -11.14 -12.25 3.02
CA LEU A 63 -12.06 -13.39 2.84
C LEU A 63 -13.51 -12.97 3.10
N ASP A 64 -13.72 -12.18 4.15
CA ASP A 64 -15.01 -11.62 4.55
C ASP A 64 -14.80 -10.29 5.30
N ASP A 65 -15.82 -9.80 6.00
CA ASP A 65 -15.73 -8.51 6.66
C ASP A 65 -14.69 -8.43 7.78
N GLU A 66 -14.38 -9.56 8.42
CA GLU A 66 -13.52 -9.65 9.60
C GLU A 66 -12.25 -10.48 9.36
N ASN A 67 -12.19 -11.34 8.33
CA ASN A 67 -11.10 -12.29 8.17
C ASN A 67 -10.22 -11.98 6.95
N PHE A 68 -8.91 -12.01 7.17
CA PHE A 68 -7.89 -11.81 6.14
C PHE A 68 -6.86 -12.93 6.14
N ILE A 69 -6.40 -13.30 4.95
CA ILE A 69 -5.17 -14.09 4.76
C ILE A 69 -4.03 -13.14 4.43
N ILE A 70 -2.92 -13.28 5.13
CA ILE A 70 -1.66 -12.59 4.83
C ILE A 70 -0.72 -13.58 4.18
N TYR A 71 -0.48 -13.38 2.88
CA TYR A 71 0.51 -14.12 2.13
C TYR A 71 1.88 -13.49 2.34
N PHE A 72 2.85 -14.30 2.74
CA PHE A 72 4.19 -13.85 3.11
C PHE A 72 5.27 -14.68 2.42
N THR A 73 6.37 -14.06 2.02
CA THR A 73 7.59 -14.78 1.66
C THR A 73 8.84 -13.91 1.79
N GLU A 74 9.96 -14.53 2.15
CA GLU A 74 11.31 -13.95 2.02
C GLU A 74 12.11 -14.61 0.89
N ASN A 75 11.50 -15.53 0.13
CA ASN A 75 12.16 -16.22 -0.97
C ASN A 75 12.35 -15.25 -2.14
N LYS A 76 13.59 -14.78 -2.32
CA LYS A 76 13.96 -13.82 -3.37
C LYS A 76 13.57 -14.25 -4.78
N GLU A 77 13.56 -15.54 -5.08
CA GLU A 77 13.15 -16.04 -6.39
C GLU A 77 11.65 -15.83 -6.60
N TYR A 78 10.84 -16.16 -5.58
CA TYR A 78 9.38 -15.96 -5.63
C TYR A 78 9.04 -14.48 -5.68
N ILE A 79 9.71 -13.65 -4.88
CA ILE A 79 9.52 -12.19 -4.89
C ILE A 79 9.86 -11.64 -6.28
N THR A 80 11.01 -12.00 -6.85
CA THR A 80 11.40 -11.54 -8.20
C THR A 80 10.37 -11.96 -9.25
N LYS A 81 9.84 -13.18 -9.19
CA LYS A 81 8.75 -13.65 -10.08
C LYS A 81 7.47 -12.83 -9.91
N LEU A 82 7.06 -12.53 -8.67
CA LEU A 82 5.89 -11.69 -8.38
C LEU A 82 6.08 -10.25 -8.90
N LEU A 83 7.28 -9.67 -8.74
CA LEU A 83 7.59 -8.31 -9.19
C LEU A 83 7.76 -8.18 -10.71
N SER A 84 8.09 -9.26 -11.42
CA SER A 84 8.28 -9.25 -12.88
C SER A 84 7.09 -9.79 -13.67
N CYS A 85 6.06 -10.31 -12.99
CA CYS A 85 4.86 -10.82 -13.65
C CYS A 85 4.00 -9.71 -14.27
N SER A 86 3.06 -10.06 -15.15
CA SER A 86 2.21 -9.10 -15.84
C SER A 86 1.09 -8.48 -15.00
N ALA A 87 0.84 -8.96 -13.77
CA ALA A 87 -0.23 -8.43 -12.92
C ALA A 87 0.02 -6.95 -12.57
N GLU A 88 -1.05 -6.16 -12.51
CA GLU A 88 -0.99 -4.77 -12.06
C GLU A 88 -0.51 -4.69 -10.61
N LYS A 89 0.41 -3.77 -10.32
CA LYS A 89 1.02 -3.66 -8.99
C LYS A 89 0.56 -2.41 -8.28
N TYR A 90 0.13 -2.61 -7.05
CA TYR A 90 -0.27 -1.58 -6.10
C TYR A 90 0.59 -1.75 -4.84
N THR A 91 1.28 -0.69 -4.42
CA THR A 91 2.22 -0.78 -3.30
C THR A 91 2.32 0.55 -2.54
N PHE A 92 3.13 0.56 -1.48
CA PHE A 92 3.50 1.75 -0.73
C PHE A 92 5.03 1.89 -0.75
N GLY A 93 5.54 2.73 -1.64
CA GLY A 93 6.97 2.91 -1.87
C GLY A 93 7.57 1.79 -2.73
N ALA A 94 7.81 2.06 -4.01
CA ALA A 94 8.32 1.08 -4.98
C ALA A 94 9.85 0.96 -5.04
N LYS A 95 10.60 1.77 -4.27
CA LYS A 95 12.07 1.84 -4.36
C LYS A 95 12.78 0.51 -4.03
N PRO A 96 12.41 -0.24 -2.97
CA PRO A 96 12.99 -1.56 -2.72
C PRO A 96 12.78 -2.57 -3.85
N GLN A 97 11.62 -2.51 -4.51
CA GLN A 97 11.19 -3.39 -5.59
C GLN A 97 12.07 -3.16 -6.82
N TYR A 98 12.23 -1.90 -7.25
CA TYR A 98 13.16 -1.54 -8.32
C TYR A 98 14.59 -1.99 -8.04
N ARG A 99 15.06 -1.82 -6.80
CA ARG A 99 16.41 -2.27 -6.40
C ARG A 99 16.57 -3.78 -6.52
N LEU A 100 15.59 -4.56 -6.05
CA LEU A 100 15.63 -6.01 -6.14
C LEU A 100 15.60 -6.46 -7.61
N CYS A 101 14.68 -5.93 -8.41
CA CYS A 101 14.58 -6.28 -9.83
C CYS A 101 15.89 -5.97 -10.58
N PHE A 102 16.44 -4.76 -10.39
CA PHE A 102 17.70 -4.35 -10.99
C PHE A 102 18.88 -5.25 -10.58
N ALA A 103 18.95 -5.67 -9.31
CA ALA A 103 20.01 -6.55 -8.82
C ALA A 103 19.90 -8.00 -9.33
N ASN A 104 18.76 -8.38 -9.92
CA ASN A 104 18.52 -9.72 -10.48
C ASN A 104 18.35 -9.69 -12.01
N ASP A 105 18.75 -8.60 -12.67
CA ASP A 105 18.61 -8.41 -14.13
C ASP A 105 17.17 -8.63 -14.63
N THR A 106 16.20 -8.19 -13.83
CA THR A 106 14.76 -8.20 -14.14
C THR A 106 14.17 -6.80 -14.05
N GLU A 107 12.92 -6.65 -14.49
CA GLU A 107 12.17 -5.41 -14.42
C GLU A 107 11.00 -5.52 -13.44
N LEU A 108 10.69 -4.43 -12.73
CA LEU A 108 9.43 -4.28 -12.04
C LEU A 108 8.33 -4.00 -13.08
N ALA A 109 7.61 -5.04 -13.48
CA ALA A 109 6.62 -4.92 -14.55
C ALA A 109 5.29 -4.36 -14.04
N ASN A 110 4.55 -3.61 -14.87
CA ASN A 110 3.16 -3.19 -14.61
C ASN A 110 2.92 -2.55 -13.23
N MET A 111 3.78 -1.62 -12.82
CA MET A 111 3.60 -0.79 -11.63
C MET A 111 2.51 0.26 -11.89
N VAL A 112 1.32 0.07 -11.32
CA VAL A 112 0.14 0.90 -11.60
C VAL A 112 -0.05 1.99 -10.57
N PHE A 113 0.16 1.70 -9.28
CA PHE A 113 -0.08 2.67 -8.22
C PHE A 113 0.88 2.55 -7.04
N ASP A 114 1.59 3.63 -6.75
CA ASP A 114 2.41 3.77 -5.55
C ASP A 114 1.74 4.77 -4.60
N ALA A 115 1.18 4.28 -3.51
CA ALA A 115 0.45 5.07 -2.53
C ALA A 115 1.32 6.10 -1.80
N GLU A 116 2.64 5.87 -1.69
CA GLU A 116 3.55 6.87 -1.11
C GLU A 116 3.74 8.05 -2.06
N ILE A 117 3.90 7.78 -3.37
CA ILE A 117 3.97 8.82 -4.40
C ILE A 117 2.64 9.55 -4.51
N ALA A 118 1.51 8.85 -4.52
CA ALA A 118 0.18 9.43 -4.53
C ALA A 118 -0.02 10.40 -3.35
N ALA A 119 0.37 9.97 -2.14
CA ALA A 119 0.32 10.82 -0.95
C ALA A 119 1.19 12.07 -1.08
N TYR A 120 2.39 11.96 -1.65
CA TYR A 120 3.27 13.09 -1.92
C TYR A 120 2.66 14.09 -2.91
N LEU A 121 1.98 13.62 -3.94
CA LEU A 121 1.31 14.48 -4.92
C LEU A 121 0.14 15.25 -4.30
N LEU A 122 -0.59 14.63 -3.38
CA LEU A 122 -1.74 15.24 -2.70
C LEU A 122 -1.32 16.24 -1.60
N ASP A 123 -0.25 15.95 -0.84
CA ASP A 123 0.28 16.85 0.19
C ASP A 123 1.82 16.79 0.28
N PRO A 124 2.55 17.56 -0.54
CA PRO A 124 4.02 17.53 -0.55
C PRO A 124 4.66 18.23 0.67
N SER A 125 3.86 18.83 1.56
CA SER A 125 4.36 19.55 2.74
C SER A 125 4.75 18.62 3.90
N THR A 126 4.26 17.38 3.86
CA THR A 126 4.55 16.36 4.87
C THR A 126 5.93 15.73 4.63
N SER A 127 6.74 15.60 5.68
CA SER A 127 8.09 15.03 5.59
C SER A 127 8.09 13.50 5.49
N GLU A 128 7.06 12.84 6.01
CA GLU A 128 6.95 11.38 6.06
C GLU A 128 5.51 10.91 5.92
N TYR A 129 5.31 9.90 5.07
CA TYR A 129 4.03 9.25 4.86
C TYR A 129 4.01 7.89 5.56
N ASN A 130 2.94 7.58 6.28
CA ASN A 130 2.69 6.24 6.78
C ASN A 130 1.23 5.85 6.56
N ILE A 131 0.99 4.56 6.37
CA ILE A 131 -0.31 4.03 5.95
C ILE A 131 -1.40 4.39 6.95
N GLU A 132 -1.16 4.23 8.25
CA GLU A 132 -2.11 4.60 9.29
C GLU A 132 -2.58 6.05 9.18
N LYS A 133 -1.66 7.03 9.18
CA LYS A 133 -2.00 8.46 9.10
C LYS A 133 -2.71 8.80 7.80
N LEU A 134 -2.34 8.14 6.71
CA LEU A 134 -3.00 8.34 5.42
C LEU A 134 -4.42 7.78 5.42
N CYS A 135 -4.63 6.59 5.98
CA CYS A 135 -5.97 6.03 6.17
C CYS A 135 -6.87 7.02 6.91
N PHE A 136 -6.38 7.58 8.02
CA PHE A 136 -7.10 8.62 8.77
C PHE A 136 -7.39 9.88 7.95
N ARG A 137 -6.41 10.37 7.20
CA ARG A 137 -6.53 11.63 6.44
C ARG A 137 -7.54 11.51 5.30
N TYR A 138 -7.58 10.35 4.64
CA TYR A 138 -8.38 10.12 3.44
C TYR A 138 -9.62 9.25 3.70
N ASP A 139 -10.06 9.15 4.96
CA ASP A 139 -11.27 8.42 5.38
C ASP A 139 -11.31 6.95 4.91
N SER A 140 -10.14 6.30 4.89
CA SER A 140 -9.98 4.87 4.60
C SER A 140 -9.84 4.09 5.92
N PRO A 141 -10.39 2.87 6.02
CA PRO A 141 -10.23 2.05 7.23
C PRO A 141 -8.74 1.74 7.50
N TYR A 142 -8.41 1.68 8.79
CA TYR A 142 -7.12 1.17 9.27
C TYR A 142 -7.35 0.12 10.36
N TYR A 143 -6.92 -1.10 10.08
CA TYR A 143 -7.27 -2.28 10.87
C TYR A 143 -6.24 -2.58 11.97
N ARG A 144 -6.20 -1.75 13.00
CA ARG A 144 -5.23 -1.87 14.12
C ARG A 144 -5.19 -3.25 14.79
N SER A 145 -6.31 -3.95 14.86
CA SER A 145 -6.40 -5.28 15.50
C SER A 145 -5.56 -6.35 14.79
N ALA A 146 -5.19 -6.13 13.52
CA ALA A 146 -4.28 -6.99 12.76
C ALA A 146 -2.80 -6.89 13.19
N GLY A 147 -2.48 -6.03 14.18
CA GLY A 147 -1.14 -5.91 14.76
C GLY A 147 -0.08 -5.55 13.71
N GLU A 148 1.00 -6.33 13.64
CA GLU A 148 2.12 -6.11 12.71
C GLU A 148 1.73 -6.22 11.22
N THR A 149 0.53 -6.71 10.92
CA THR A 149 0.01 -6.84 9.54
C THR A 149 -1.02 -5.77 9.18
N ALA A 150 -1.32 -4.84 10.09
CA ALA A 150 -2.33 -3.80 9.90
C ALA A 150 -2.11 -2.96 8.63
N ASP A 151 -0.86 -2.59 8.34
CA ASP A 151 -0.50 -1.87 7.12
C ASP A 151 -0.86 -2.66 5.85
N ALA A 152 -0.53 -3.96 5.82
CA ALA A 152 -0.80 -4.82 4.67
C ALA A 152 -2.30 -5.00 4.44
N VAL A 153 -3.07 -5.19 5.52
CA VAL A 153 -4.54 -5.34 5.48
C VAL A 153 -5.21 -4.06 4.98
N SER A 154 -4.72 -2.90 5.40
CA SER A 154 -5.35 -1.60 5.12
C SER A 154 -4.97 -1.01 3.76
N LEU A 155 -3.90 -1.50 3.13
CA LEU A 155 -3.31 -0.88 1.94
C LEU A 155 -4.26 -0.85 0.74
N SER A 156 -5.05 -1.90 0.49
CA SER A 156 -5.90 -1.97 -0.70
C SER A 156 -6.96 -0.86 -0.70
N GLU A 157 -7.65 -0.68 0.42
CA GLU A 157 -8.66 0.38 0.56
C GLU A 157 -8.02 1.77 0.59
N LEU A 158 -6.81 1.90 1.15
CA LEU A 158 -6.07 3.15 1.08
C LEU A 158 -5.71 3.52 -0.36
N CYS A 159 -5.23 2.57 -1.17
CA CYS A 159 -4.95 2.79 -2.59
C CYS A 159 -6.21 3.28 -3.34
N GLU A 160 -7.36 2.67 -3.08
CA GLU A 160 -8.64 3.12 -3.66
C GLU A 160 -9.03 4.53 -3.23
N ALA A 161 -8.86 4.87 -1.95
CA ALA A 161 -9.17 6.19 -1.41
C ALA A 161 -8.25 7.27 -2.01
N LEU A 162 -6.95 7.01 -2.08
CA LEU A 162 -5.98 7.94 -2.67
C LEU A 162 -6.21 8.13 -4.17
N LYS A 163 -6.53 7.05 -4.90
CA LYS A 163 -6.82 7.11 -6.34
C LYS A 163 -8.02 8.02 -6.64
N LYS A 164 -9.09 7.94 -5.83
CA LYS A 164 -10.27 8.81 -5.95
C LYS A 164 -10.02 10.29 -5.70
N GLU A 165 -8.94 10.64 -4.99
CA GLU A 165 -8.57 12.03 -4.74
C GLU A 165 -7.69 12.61 -5.86
N ILE A 166 -7.10 11.76 -6.70
CA ILE A 166 -6.22 12.15 -7.82
C ILE A 166 -7.00 12.22 -9.15
N GLU A 167 -8.05 11.41 -9.31
CA GLU A 167 -8.96 11.41 -10.47
C GLU A 167 -10.07 12.47 -10.36
#